data_AF-A0A1G2DI72-F1
#
_entry.id   AF-A0A1G2DI72-F1
#
_cell.length_a   1.000
_cell.length_b   1.000
_cell.length_c   1.000
_cell.angle_alpha   90.00
_cell.angle_beta   90.00
_cell.angle_gamma   90.00
#
_symmetry.space_group_name_H-M   'P 1'
#
loop_
_entity.id
_entity.type
_entity.pdbx_description
1 polymer ?
#
loop_
_entity_poly.entity_id
_entity_poly.type
_entity_poly.pdbx_seq_one_letter_code
_entity_poly.pdbx_strand_id
1 'polypeptide(L)'
;MGTCAHCKREWYSKHEGKETQPKYIPTCPEGEIMAICVECFNTLPSAEIIALVQAQEKAGRVYDNIPSFDPGVEDVFMTPTEYRLVESAIAGWVKYMKGEAGDPPFEQEAIAL
;
A
#
# COMPACT_ATOMS: atom_id res chain seq x y z
N MET A 1 -3.32 -13.43 -6.03
CA MET A 1 -3.30 -12.61 -7.26
C MET A 1 -4.03 -11.31 -6.99
N GLY A 2 -3.55 -10.17 -7.50
CA GLY A 2 -4.17 -8.86 -7.31
C GLY A 2 -4.17 -8.04 -8.60
N THR A 3 -4.82 -6.89 -8.57
CA THR A 3 -4.99 -5.98 -9.73
C THR A 3 -4.74 -4.54 -9.34
N CYS A 4 -4.28 -3.72 -10.28
CA CYS A 4 -4.19 -2.27 -10.10
C CYS A 4 -5.56 -1.67 -9.76
N ALA A 5 -5.65 -0.97 -8.62
CA ALA A 5 -6.87 -0.34 -8.17
C ALA A 5 -7.39 0.70 -9.18
N HIS A 6 -6.50 1.33 -9.94
CA HIS A 6 -6.84 2.29 -10.99
C HIS A 6 -7.16 1.60 -12.33
N CYS A 7 -6.17 0.99 -13.00
CA CYS A 7 -6.33 0.46 -14.37
C CYS A 7 -6.82 -0.99 -14.47
N LYS A 8 -7.06 -1.66 -13.33
CA LYS A 8 -7.56 -3.05 -13.23
C LYS A 8 -6.71 -4.14 -13.88
N ARG A 9 -5.51 -3.82 -14.39
CA ARG A 9 -4.56 -4.81 -14.89
C ARG A 9 -4.07 -5.71 -13.76
N GLU A 10 -4.01 -7.01 -14.04
CA GLU A 10 -3.50 -8.03 -13.11
C GLU A 10 -1.99 -7.92 -12.92
N TRP A 11 -1.52 -8.15 -11.70
CA TRP A 11 -0.09 -8.20 -11.40
C TRP A 11 0.61 -9.27 -12.23
N TYR A 12 1.77 -8.92 -12.78
CA TYR A 12 2.60 -9.79 -13.62
C TYR A 12 1.94 -10.24 -14.94
N SER A 13 0.78 -9.67 -15.30
CA SER A 13 0.19 -9.86 -16.63
C SER A 13 0.89 -9.01 -17.69
N LYS A 14 0.99 -9.53 -18.91
CA LYS A 14 1.55 -8.80 -20.05
C LYS A 14 0.50 -7.91 -20.71
N HIS A 15 0.80 -6.62 -20.83
CA HIS A 15 0.01 -5.63 -21.55
C HIS A 15 0.95 -4.85 -22.49
N GLU A 16 0.62 -4.76 -23.78
CA GLU A 16 1.45 -4.05 -24.79
C GLU A 16 2.92 -4.50 -24.80
N GLY A 17 3.17 -5.78 -24.54
CA GLY A 17 4.53 -6.36 -24.50
C GLY A 17 5.32 -6.06 -23.22
N LYS A 18 4.76 -5.31 -22.26
CA LYS A 18 5.36 -5.04 -20.94
C LYS A 18 4.62 -5.77 -19.83
N GLU A 19 5.35 -6.13 -18.78
CA GLU A 19 4.76 -6.77 -17.61
C GLU A 19 4.23 -5.71 -16.62
N THR A 20 3.01 -5.92 -16.12
CA THR A 20 2.38 -5.03 -15.14
C THR A 20 3.02 -5.25 -13.75
N GLN A 21 3.93 -4.36 -13.37
CA GLN A 21 4.57 -4.40 -12.05
C GLN A 21 3.76 -3.62 -11.00
N PRO A 22 3.51 -4.18 -9.82
CA PRO A 22 2.95 -3.42 -8.70
C PRO A 22 3.98 -2.42 -8.16
N LYS A 23 3.50 -1.30 -7.63
CA LYS A 23 4.29 -0.39 -6.80
C LYS A 23 4.03 -0.73 -5.34
N TYR A 24 5.10 -1.05 -4.62
CA TYR A 24 5.09 -1.31 -3.18
C TYR A 24 5.14 0.02 -2.43
N ILE A 25 4.13 0.26 -1.60
CA ILE A 25 4.02 1.49 -0.80
C ILE A 25 4.14 1.08 0.66
N PRO A 26 5.21 1.49 1.36
CA PRO A 26 5.39 1.10 2.74
C PRO A 26 4.28 1.60 3.65
N THR A 27 3.92 0.77 4.61
CA THR A 27 3.03 1.08 5.72
C THR A 27 3.81 0.89 7.01
N CYS A 28 3.87 1.92 7.84
CA CYS A 28 4.44 1.83 9.18
C CYS A 28 3.53 0.94 10.05
N PRO A 29 4.06 -0.01 10.84
CA PRO A 29 5.48 -0.27 11.09
C PRO A 29 6.16 -1.28 10.15
N GLU A 30 5.48 -2.30 9.61
CA GLU A 30 6.18 -3.45 8.97
C GLU A 30 5.51 -3.98 7.69
N GLY A 31 4.61 -3.21 7.06
CA GLY A 31 3.85 -3.67 5.90
C GLY A 31 4.19 -2.94 4.60
N GLU A 32 3.74 -3.50 3.48
CA GLU A 32 3.70 -2.82 2.19
C GLU A 32 2.37 -3.12 1.49
N ILE A 33 1.79 -2.11 0.83
CA ILE A 33 0.57 -2.27 0.04
C ILE A 33 0.90 -2.23 -1.44
N MET A 34 0.40 -3.24 -2.16
CA MET A 34 0.40 -3.29 -3.62
C MET A 34 -0.99 -2.90 -4.16
N ALA A 35 -1.28 -1.61 -4.26
CA ALA A 35 -2.58 -1.13 -4.75
C ALA A 35 -2.53 -0.55 -6.18
N ILE A 36 -1.36 -0.11 -6.65
CA ILE A 36 -1.22 0.63 -7.91
C ILE A 36 -0.06 0.09 -8.74
N CYS A 37 -0.18 0.03 -10.06
CA CYS A 37 0.95 -0.36 -10.91
C CYS A 37 1.96 0.78 -11.06
N VAL A 38 3.20 0.45 -11.43
CA VAL A 38 4.28 1.44 -11.66
C VAL A 38 3.90 2.50 -12.69
N GLU A 39 3.21 2.11 -13.77
CA GLU A 39 2.77 3.06 -14.81
C GLU A 39 1.78 4.10 -14.26
N CYS A 40 0.71 3.64 -13.60
CA CYS A 40 -0.26 4.53 -12.97
C CYS A 40 0.37 5.35 -11.85
N PHE A 41 1.30 4.77 -11.08
CA PHE A 41 2.03 5.49 -10.05
C PHE A 41 2.80 6.66 -10.66
N ASN A 42 3.41 6.51 -11.83
CA ASN A 42 4.18 7.59 -12.45
C ASN A 42 3.27 8.69 -13.04
N THR A 43 2.10 8.33 -13.57
CA THR A 43 1.22 9.28 -14.28
C THR A 43 0.24 10.01 -13.37
N LEU A 44 -0.25 9.37 -12.30
CA LEU A 44 -1.31 9.94 -11.47
C LEU A 44 -0.78 10.95 -10.45
N PRO A 45 -1.58 11.97 -10.07
CA PRO A 45 -1.24 12.86 -8.96
C PRO A 45 -1.16 12.11 -7.63
N SER A 46 -0.29 12.57 -6.73
CA SER A 46 -0.08 11.96 -5.41
C SER A 46 -1.37 11.84 -4.61
N ALA A 47 -2.25 12.85 -4.66
CA ALA A 47 -3.54 12.81 -3.96
C ALA A 47 -4.44 11.64 -4.41
N GLU A 48 -4.46 11.31 -5.71
CA GLU A 48 -5.25 10.20 -6.23
C GLU A 48 -4.65 8.85 -5.80
N ILE A 49 -3.32 8.73 -5.86
CA ILE A 49 -2.61 7.53 -5.40
C ILE A 49 -2.89 7.27 -3.92
N ILE A 50 -2.79 8.31 -3.07
CA ILE A 50 -3.05 8.21 -1.63
C ILE A 50 -4.47 7.70 -1.38
N ALA A 51 -5.47 8.27 -2.05
CA ALA A 51 -6.86 7.86 -1.88
C ALA A 51 -7.09 6.40 -2.29
N LEU A 52 -6.50 5.96 -3.40
CA LEU A 52 -6.61 4.57 -3.88
C LEU A 52 -5.98 3.57 -2.91
N VAL A 53 -4.80 3.90 -2.38
CA VAL A 53 -4.03 3.01 -1.50
C VAL A 53 -4.70 2.92 -0.13
N GLN A 54 -5.15 4.05 0.44
CA GLN A 54 -5.92 4.07 1.69
C GLN A 54 -7.25 3.33 1.56
N ALA A 55 -7.92 3.42 0.42
CA ALA A 55 -9.16 2.67 0.17
C ALA A 55 -8.90 1.16 0.10
N GLN A 56 -7.81 0.72 -0.55
CA GLN A 56 -7.42 -0.70 -0.59
C GLN A 56 -7.03 -1.22 0.78
N GLU A 57 -6.25 -0.45 1.53
CA GLU A 57 -5.89 -0.76 2.91
C GLU A 57 -7.12 -0.94 3.79
N LYS A 58 -8.09 -0.01 3.67
CA LYS A 58 -9.37 -0.11 4.38
C LYS A 58 -10.18 -1.32 3.93
N ALA A 59 -10.15 -1.68 2.65
CA ALA A 59 -10.84 -2.88 2.15
C ALA A 59 -10.21 -4.16 2.73
N GLY A 60 -8.88 -4.25 2.80
CA GLY A 60 -8.17 -5.35 3.47
C GLY A 60 -8.59 -5.50 4.93
N ARG A 61 -8.65 -4.39 5.67
CA ARG A 61 -9.13 -4.37 7.07
C ARG A 61 -10.56 -4.86 7.25
N VAL A 62 -11.46 -4.64 6.27
CA VAL A 62 -12.84 -5.15 6.35
C VAL A 62 -12.88 -6.68 6.19
N TYR A 63 -11.93 -7.26 5.45
CA TYR A 63 -11.75 -8.72 5.38
C TYR A 63 -11.15 -9.29 6.68
N ASP A 64 -10.24 -8.55 7.35
CA ASP A 64 -9.66 -8.95 8.65
C ASP A 64 -10.63 -8.79 9.85
N ASN A 65 -11.76 -8.09 9.67
CA ASN A 65 -12.84 -8.02 10.67
C ASN A 65 -13.81 -9.22 10.59
N ILE A 66 -13.55 -10.18 9.70
CA ILE A 66 -14.17 -11.49 9.77
C ILE A 66 -13.25 -12.31 10.68
N PRO A 67 -13.65 -12.63 11.93
CA PRO A 67 -12.78 -13.41 12.81
C PRO A 67 -12.34 -14.65 12.07
N SER A 68 -11.04 -14.83 11.97
CA SER A 68 -10.46 -16.04 11.42
C SER A 68 -10.97 -17.19 12.30
N PHE A 69 -11.79 -18.08 11.73
CA PHE A 69 -12.20 -19.31 12.42
C PHE A 69 -11.04 -20.33 12.50
N ASP A 70 -9.79 -19.90 12.27
CA ASP A 70 -8.61 -20.74 12.33
C ASP A 70 -8.03 -20.71 13.76
N PRO A 71 -8.24 -21.77 14.56
CA PRO A 71 -7.79 -21.81 15.95
C PRO A 71 -6.26 -21.81 16.00
N GLY A 72 -5.66 -20.64 16.25
CA GLY A 72 -4.22 -20.47 16.39
C GLY A 72 -3.65 -19.19 15.77
N VAL A 73 -4.45 -18.42 15.03
CA VAL A 73 -4.06 -17.09 14.54
C VAL A 73 -4.68 -16.05 15.46
N GLU A 74 -3.85 -15.30 16.19
CA GLU A 74 -4.33 -14.10 16.88
C GLU A 74 -4.68 -13.06 15.82
N ASP A 75 -5.96 -12.70 15.71
CA ASP A 75 -6.40 -11.58 14.89
C ASP A 75 -5.76 -10.30 15.45
N VAL A 76 -4.76 -9.75 14.75
CA VAL A 76 -4.07 -8.52 15.15
C VAL A 76 -4.93 -7.32 14.79
N PHE A 77 -5.74 -6.86 15.74
CA PHE A 77 -6.54 -5.65 15.58
C PHE A 77 -5.73 -4.40 15.92
N MET A 78 -5.48 -3.55 14.91
CA MET A 78 -4.97 -2.20 15.14
C MET A 78 -6.00 -1.33 15.86
N THR A 79 -5.52 -0.49 16.77
CA THR A 79 -6.28 0.59 17.40
C THR A 79 -6.60 1.71 16.39
N PRO A 80 -7.63 2.55 16.66
CA PRO A 80 -7.92 3.72 15.82
C PRO A 80 -6.72 4.66 15.61
N THR A 81 -5.81 4.73 16.57
CA THR A 81 -4.59 5.54 16.47
C THR A 81 -3.59 4.92 15.49
N GLU A 82 -3.37 3.61 15.57
CA GLU A 82 -2.49 2.88 14.65
C GLU A 82 -3.00 2.96 13.21
N TYR A 83 -4.32 2.88 13.01
CA TYR A 83 -4.90 3.08 11.69
C TYR A 83 -4.61 4.45 11.09
N ARG A 84 -4.63 5.52 11.91
CA ARG A 84 -4.25 6.87 11.45
C ARG A 84 -2.77 7.00 11.17
N LEU A 85 -1.92 6.26 11.89
CA LEU A 85 -0.48 6.21 11.63
C LEU A 85 -0.21 5.57 10.27
N VAL A 86 -0.89 4.46 9.95
CA VAL A 86 -0.80 3.82 8.62
C VAL A 86 -1.29 4.76 7.51
N GLU A 87 -2.43 5.43 7.70
CA GLU A 87 -2.96 6.38 6.71
C GLU A 87 -2.00 7.54 6.45
N SER A 88 -1.39 8.06 7.53
CA SER A 88 -0.36 9.11 7.45
C SER A 88 0.91 8.58 6.79
N ALA A 89 1.27 7.32 7.02
CA ALA A 89 2.41 6.68 6.41
C ALA A 89 2.28 6.54 4.90
N ILE A 90 1.14 6.06 4.43
CA ILE A 90 0.82 5.97 3.01
C ILE A 90 0.98 7.36 2.36
N ALA A 91 0.40 8.40 2.99
CA ALA A 91 0.48 9.75 2.47
C ALA A 91 1.92 10.28 2.39
N GLY A 92 2.71 10.07 3.45
CA GLY A 92 4.11 10.47 3.50
C GLY A 92 4.99 9.75 2.48
N TRP A 93 4.84 8.42 2.38
CA TRP A 93 5.63 7.60 1.47
C TRP A 93 5.32 7.90 0.02
N VAL A 94 4.05 8.09 -0.35
CA VAL A 94 3.68 8.46 -1.72
C VAL A 94 4.32 9.80 -2.10
N LYS A 95 4.23 10.82 -1.23
CA LYS A 95 4.85 12.13 -1.48
C LYS A 95 6.36 12.04 -1.61
N TYR A 96 7.01 11.30 -0.72
CA TYR A 96 8.46 11.08 -0.76
C TYR A 96 8.87 10.38 -2.06
N MET A 97 8.23 9.27 -2.42
CA MET A 97 8.50 8.53 -3.66
C MET A 97 8.21 9.33 -4.94
N LYS A 98 7.37 10.37 -4.84
CA LYS A 98 7.07 11.31 -5.92
C LYS A 98 8.01 12.52 -5.96
N GLY A 99 8.92 12.64 -5.00
CA GLY A 99 9.83 13.78 -4.88
C GLY A 99 9.15 15.05 -4.35
N GLU A 100 7.96 14.94 -3.76
CA GLU A 100 7.22 16.07 -3.17
C GLU A 100 7.60 16.32 -1.70
N ALA A 101 8.32 15.39 -1.08
CA ALA A 101 8.87 15.50 0.27
C ALA A 101 10.38 15.22 0.25
N GLY A 102 11.14 15.99 1.04
CA GLY A 102 12.60 15.88 1.11
C GLY A 102 13.08 14.67 1.91
N ASP A 103 12.31 14.27 2.93
CA ASP A 103 12.65 13.18 3.85
C ASP A 103 11.55 12.11 3.85
N PRO A 104 11.88 10.84 4.09
CA PRO A 104 10.89 9.78 4.29
C PRO A 104 10.06 10.04 5.56
N PRO A 105 8.80 9.60 5.62
CA PRO A 105 7.92 9.89 6.76
C PRO A 105 8.32 9.19 8.06
N PHE A 106 9.07 8.08 7.97
CA PHE A 106 9.62 7.36 9.11
C PHE A 106 11.03 6.87 8.76
N GLU A 107 11.86 6.72 9.79
CA GLU A 107 13.14 6.03 9.66
C GLU A 107 12.87 4.58 9.27
N GLN A 108 13.35 4.16 8.10
CA GLN A 108 13.51 2.74 7.82
C GLN A 108 14.71 2.30 8.64
N GLU A 109 14.51 1.47 9.68
CA GLU A 109 15.63 0.74 10.25
C GLU A 109 16.26 -0.05 9.11
N ALA A 110 17.50 0.28 8.77
CA ALA A 110 18.25 -0.46 7.78
C ALA A 110 18.41 -1.88 8.34
N ILE A 111 17.65 -2.84 7.80
CA ILE A 111 17.95 -4.25 8.00
C ILE A 111 19.32 -4.44 7.35
N ALA A 112 20.37 -4.44 8.18
CA ALA A 112 21.70 -4.83 7.77
C ALA A 112 21.61 -6.31 7.36
N LEU A 113 21.53 -6.53 6.04
CA LEU A 113 21.66 -7.86 5.42
C LEU A 113 23.07 -8.42 5.63
#